data_AF-A0A1Y4N9J9-F1
#
_entry.id   AF-A0A1Y4N9J9-F1
#
_cell.length_a   1.000
_cell.length_b   1.000
_cell.length_c   1.000
_cell.angle_alpha   90.00
_cell.angle_beta   90.00
_cell.angle_gamma   90.00
#
_symmetry.space_group_name_H-M   'P 1'
#
loop_
_entity.id
_entity.type
_entity.pdbx_description
1 polymer ?
#
loop_
_entity_poly.entity_id
_entity_poly.type
_entity_poly.pdbx_seq_one_letter_code
_entity_poly.pdbx_strand_id
1 'polypeptide(L)'
;MKKIIGNLLYDTEKAEKIYSYRSKRKTGSFGAVNFYSWFDIDVYKTKKDNYFIYGCPSDEYKYSLKPFIEEFSEPEFKEILKKIDPDRYTEFGFDDIEEA
;
A
#
# COMPACT_ATOMS: atom_id res chain seq x y z
N MET A 1 8.73 8.60 7.46
CA MET A 1 8.96 9.18 6.12
C MET A 1 7.83 10.15 5.80
N LYS A 2 8.13 11.24 5.09
CA LYS A 2 7.14 12.27 4.73
C LYS A 2 7.19 12.55 3.24
N LYS A 3 6.04 12.80 2.63
CA LYS A 3 5.93 13.19 1.21
C LYS A 3 4.73 14.11 1.01
N ILE A 4 4.90 15.12 0.17
CA ILE A 4 3.80 15.97 -0.29
C ILE A 4 3.34 15.44 -1.65
N ILE A 5 2.04 15.18 -1.80
CA ILE A 5 1.42 14.79 -3.07
C ILE A 5 0.24 15.75 -3.28
N GLY A 6 0.25 16.47 -4.41
CA GLY A 6 -0.66 17.60 -4.62
C GLY A 6 -0.48 18.66 -3.53
N ASN A 7 -1.54 18.93 -2.77
CA ASN A 7 -1.54 19.87 -1.63
C ASN A 7 -1.65 19.15 -0.26
N LEU A 8 -1.42 17.84 -0.22
CA LEU A 8 -1.56 17.01 0.99
C LEU A 8 -0.20 16.53 1.49
N LEU A 9 0.01 16.61 2.81
CA LEU A 9 1.20 16.08 3.49
C LEU A 9 0.90 14.68 4.04
N TYR A 10 1.58 13.69 3.50
CA TYR A 10 1.55 12.30 3.97
C TYR A 10 2.76 12.04 4.86
N ASP A 11 2.52 11.62 6.10
CA ASP A 11 3.53 11.44 7.14
C ASP A 11 3.30 10.13 7.88
N THR A 12 4.20 9.15 7.69
CA THR A 12 4.09 7.81 8.31
C THR A 12 4.22 7.85 9.83
N GLU A 13 4.74 8.94 10.43
CA GLU A 13 4.86 9.07 11.90
C GLU A 13 3.58 9.60 12.54
N LYS A 14 2.75 10.32 11.76
CA LYS A 14 1.49 10.92 12.24
C LYS A 14 0.26 10.13 11.84
N ALA A 15 0.38 9.31 10.80
CA ALA A 15 -0.69 8.46 10.31
C ALA A 15 -0.70 7.11 11.05
N GLU A 16 -1.88 6.51 11.11
CA GLU A 16 -2.05 5.18 11.69
C GLU A 16 -1.78 4.13 10.63
N LYS A 17 -0.91 3.17 10.93
CA LYS A 17 -0.72 1.99 10.09
C LYS A 17 -1.87 1.02 10.34
N ILE A 18 -2.67 0.77 9.32
CA ILE A 18 -3.89 -0.06 9.44
C ILE A 18 -3.69 -1.46 8.86
N TYR A 19 -2.75 -1.64 7.94
CA TYR A 19 -2.53 -2.93 7.28
C TYR A 19 -1.13 -3.02 6.67
N SER A 20 -0.66 -4.25 6.45
CA SER A 20 0.58 -4.54 5.75
C SER A 20 0.43 -5.74 4.86
N TYR A 21 1.02 -5.68 3.66
CA TYR A 21 1.06 -6.81 2.75
C TYR A 21 2.30 -6.75 1.86
N ARG A 22 2.66 -7.87 1.27
CA ARG A 22 3.76 -7.94 0.31
C ARG A 22 3.23 -7.83 -1.10
N SER A 23 3.83 -6.97 -1.92
CA SER A 23 3.41 -6.76 -3.30
C SER A 23 4.59 -6.76 -4.26
N LYS A 24 4.41 -7.39 -5.42
CA LYS A 24 5.40 -7.34 -6.49
C LYS A 24 5.13 -6.10 -7.35
N ARG A 25 6.09 -5.18 -7.41
CA ARG A 25 5.98 -3.91 -8.16
C ARG A 25 7.00 -3.87 -9.28
N LYS A 26 6.65 -3.24 -10.40
CA LYS A 26 7.58 -3.03 -11.51
C LYS A 26 8.66 -2.05 -11.06
N THR A 27 9.93 -2.44 -11.18
CA THR A 27 11.09 -1.66 -10.73
C THR A 27 11.93 -1.11 -11.88
N GLY A 28 11.70 -1.61 -13.09
CA GLY A 28 12.36 -1.12 -14.29
C GLY A 28 11.90 -1.86 -15.53
N SER A 29 12.45 -1.45 -16.67
CA SER A 29 12.27 -2.14 -17.95
C SER A 29 13.51 -1.99 -18.80
N PHE A 30 13.85 -3.04 -19.54
CA PHE A 30 14.93 -3.04 -20.53
C PHE A 30 14.39 -3.64 -21.84
N GLY A 31 14.20 -2.78 -22.85
CA GLY A 31 13.48 -3.15 -24.06
C GLY A 31 12.05 -3.61 -23.75
N ALA A 32 11.70 -4.81 -24.22
CA ALA A 32 10.40 -5.44 -23.96
C ALA A 32 10.31 -6.17 -22.60
N VAL A 33 11.41 -6.25 -21.84
CA VAL A 33 11.46 -6.98 -20.57
C VAL A 33 11.15 -6.04 -19.41
N ASN A 34 10.19 -6.42 -18.57
CA ASN A 34 9.84 -5.72 -17.32
C ASN A 34 10.46 -6.43 -16.13
N PHE A 35 11.10 -5.67 -15.24
CA PHE A 35 11.64 -6.18 -13.97
C PHE A 35 10.67 -5.87 -12.85
N TYR A 36 10.53 -6.83 -11.94
CA TYR A 36 9.63 -6.73 -10.81
C TYR A 36 10.34 -7.17 -9.54
N SER A 37 10.21 -6.40 -8.47
CA SER A 37 10.77 -6.73 -7.16
C SER A 37 9.68 -6.72 -6.11
N TRP A 38 9.94 -7.43 -5.00
CA TRP A 38 9.04 -7.47 -3.86
C TRP A 38 9.23 -6.25 -2.97
N PHE A 39 8.10 -5.67 -2.56
CA PHE A 39 8.02 -4.58 -1.59
C PHE A 39 7.11 -5.00 -0.44
N ASP A 40 7.51 -4.62 0.76
CA ASP A 40 6.68 -4.62 1.94
C ASP A 40 5.90 -3.31 1.94
N ILE A 41 4.59 -3.42 1.73
CA ILE A 41 3.67 -2.30 1.61
C ILE A 41 2.92 -2.16 2.92
N ASP A 42 3.04 -0.99 3.53
CA ASP A 42 2.25 -0.58 4.67
C ASP A 42 1.15 0.40 4.21
N VAL A 43 -0.10 0.11 4.57
CA VAL A 43 -1.25 0.99 4.34
C VAL A 43 -1.44 1.86 5.58
N TYR A 44 -1.54 3.16 5.35
CA TYR A 44 -1.73 4.15 6.38
C TYR A 44 -3.03 4.90 6.18
N LYS A 45 -3.72 5.18 7.30
CA LYS A 45 -4.87 6.08 7.38
C LYS A 45 -4.47 7.36 8.11
N THR A 46 -4.70 8.50 7.46
CA THR A 46 -4.46 9.82 8.06
C THR A 46 -5.63 10.22 8.95
N LYS A 47 -5.40 11.16 9.87
CA LYS A 47 -6.46 11.74 10.72
C LYS A 47 -7.57 12.46 9.94
N LYS A 48 -7.33 12.80 8.67
CA LYS A 48 -8.30 13.44 7.78
C LYS A 48 -8.97 12.43 6.83
N ASP A 49 -8.97 11.15 7.20
CA ASP A 49 -9.60 10.06 6.43
C ASP A 49 -9.02 9.83 5.02
N ASN A 50 -7.81 10.31 4.75
CA ASN A 50 -7.08 9.98 3.52
C ASN A 50 -6.21 8.74 3.74
N TYR A 51 -6.08 7.91 2.71
CA TYR A 51 -5.25 6.71 2.72
C TYR A 51 -3.98 6.94 1.90
N PHE A 52 -2.91 6.26 2.27
CA PHE A 52 -1.70 6.22 1.46
C PHE A 52 -0.93 4.94 1.74
N ILE A 53 -0.07 4.56 0.81
CA ILE A 53 0.83 3.44 1.00
C ILE A 53 2.26 3.92 1.16
N TYR A 54 2.98 3.25 2.04
CA TYR A 54 4.41 3.33 2.15
C TYR A 54 4.99 1.99 1.70
N GLY A 55 5.72 1.99 0.59
CA GLY A 55 6.40 0.82 0.08
C GLY A 55 7.86 0.84 0.45
N CYS A 56 8.31 -0.15 1.22
CA CYS A 56 9.72 -0.40 1.47
C CYS A 56 10.17 -1.61 0.65
N PRO A 57 11.26 -1.54 -0.12
CA PRO A 57 11.81 -2.72 -0.77
C PRO A 57 12.19 -3.75 0.29
N SER A 58 11.88 -5.03 0.01
CA SER A 58 12.30 -6.12 0.88
C SER A 58 13.83 -6.17 0.99
N ASP A 59 14.35 -6.74 2.08
CA ASP A 59 15.75 -6.64 2.51
C ASP A 59 16.78 -6.98 1.39
N GLU A 60 16.45 -7.91 0.50
CA GLU A 60 17.26 -8.30 -0.67
C GLU A 60 17.53 -7.15 -1.68
N TYR A 61 16.66 -6.15 -1.77
CA TYR A 61 16.78 -5.02 -2.71
C TYR A 61 16.88 -3.66 -2.02
N LYS A 62 17.01 -3.65 -0.68
CA LYS A 62 16.94 -2.44 0.15
C LYS A 62 17.99 -1.37 -0.17
N TYR A 63 19.13 -1.79 -0.70
CA TYR A 63 20.23 -0.90 -1.08
C TYR A 63 20.12 -0.38 -2.52
N SER A 64 19.31 -1.02 -3.37
CA SER A 64 19.18 -0.69 -4.79
C SER A 64 17.89 0.05 -5.11
N LEU A 65 16.85 -0.17 -4.31
CA LEU A 65 15.53 0.45 -4.49
C LEU A 65 15.29 1.44 -3.35
N LYS A 66 14.63 2.56 -3.67
CA LYS A 66 14.25 3.54 -2.66
C LYS A 66 12.83 3.24 -2.16
N PRO A 67 12.56 3.43 -0.87
CA PRO A 67 11.19 3.40 -0.39
C PRO A 67 10.39 4.54 -1.01
N PHE A 68 9.07 4.37 -1.09
CA PHE A 68 8.18 5.34 -1.70
C PHE A 68 6.92 5.56 -0.86
N ILE A 69 6.30 6.72 -1.06
CA ILE A 69 4.94 7.01 -0.61
C ILE A 69 4.10 7.29 -1.85
N GLU A 70 2.94 6.65 -1.94
CA GLU A 70 1.95 6.86 -3.01
C GLU A 70 0.59 7.12 -2.40
N GLU A 71 -0.20 7.95 -3.09
CA GLU A 71 -1.61 8.13 -2.76
C GLU A 71 -2.34 6.79 -2.93
N PHE A 72 -3.27 6.54 -2.03
CA PHE A 72 -4.05 5.33 -2.03
C PHE A 72 -5.49 5.66 -1.64
N SER A 73 -6.42 4.83 -2.06
CA SER A 73 -7.84 5.07 -1.82
C SER A 73 -8.46 3.92 -1.03
N GLU A 74 -9.51 4.23 -0.26
CA GLU A 74 -10.32 3.21 0.43
C GLU A 74 -10.88 2.13 -0.52
N PRO A 75 -11.44 2.44 -1.71
CA PRO A 75 -11.89 1.40 -2.63
C PRO A 75 -10.75 0.49 -3.13
N GLU A 76 -9.56 1.03 -3.38
CA GLU A 76 -8.41 0.20 -3.72
C GLU A 76 -7.99 -0.69 -2.55
N PHE A 77 -8.01 -0.15 -1.32
CA PHE A 77 -7.73 -0.93 -0.11
C PHE A 77 -8.72 -2.09 0.05
N LYS A 78 -10.00 -1.79 -0.13
CA LYS A 78 -11.11 -2.73 -0.09
C LYS A 78 -10.91 -3.87 -1.10
N GLU A 79 -10.57 -3.55 -2.35
CA GLU A 79 -10.28 -4.55 -3.38
C GLU A 79 -9.06 -5.42 -3.06
N ILE A 80 -8.00 -4.84 -2.49
CA ILE A 80 -6.81 -5.58 -2.08
C ILE A 80 -7.17 -6.55 -0.96
N LEU A 81 -7.89 -6.10 0.08
CA LEU A 81 -8.30 -6.95 1.18
C LEU A 81 -9.19 -8.10 0.70
N LYS A 82 -10.18 -7.86 -0.17
CA LYS A 82 -11.01 -8.94 -0.75
C LYS A 82 -10.17 -10.05 -1.39
N LYS A 83 -9.07 -9.68 -2.06
CA LYS A 83 -8.26 -10.61 -2.85
C LYS A 83 -7.22 -11.35 -2.00
N ILE A 84 -6.63 -10.66 -1.03
CA ILE A 84 -5.44 -11.16 -0.32
C ILE A 84 -5.79 -11.68 1.08
N ASP A 85 -6.77 -11.07 1.75
CA ASP A 85 -7.09 -11.37 3.15
C ASP A 85 -8.58 -11.10 3.46
N PRO A 86 -9.47 -12.04 3.06
CA PRO A 86 -10.92 -11.89 3.23
C PRO A 86 -11.36 -11.88 4.69
N ASP A 87 -10.62 -12.53 5.60
CA ASP A 87 -10.86 -12.44 7.04
C ASP A 87 -10.71 -11.00 7.53
N ARG A 88 -9.58 -10.36 7.22
CA ARG A 88 -9.36 -8.93 7.53
C ARG A 88 -10.41 -8.05 6.87
N TYR A 89 -10.83 -8.36 5.64
CA TYR A 89 -11.91 -7.63 4.98
C TYR A 89 -13.19 -7.63 5.83
N THR A 90 -13.59 -8.77 6.40
CA THR A 90 -14.77 -8.85 7.27
C THR A 90 -14.56 -8.14 8.62
N GLU A 91 -13.36 -8.21 9.21
CA GLU A 91 -13.03 -7.49 10.45
C GLU A 91 -13.14 -5.97 10.32
N PHE A 92 -12.80 -5.42 9.15
CA PHE A 92 -12.95 -4.00 8.86
C PHE A 92 -14.43 -3.57 8.70
N GLY A 93 -15.38 -4.52 8.72
CA GLY A 93 -16.81 -4.23 8.66
C GLY A 93 -17.29 -3.68 7.32
N PHE A 94 -16.63 -4.07 6.22
CA PHE A 94 -17.08 -3.71 4.89
C PHE A 94 -18.36 -4.49 4.54
N ASP A 95 -19.53 -3.89 4.80
CA ASP A 95 -20.90 -4.43 4.74
C ASP A 95 -21.41 -4.80 3.32
N ASP A 96 -20.52 -5.18 2.41
CA ASP A 96 -20.78 -5.41 0.98
C ASP A 96 -20.73 -6.89 0.59
N ILE A 97 -21.00 -7.81 1.52
CA ILE A 97 -20.99 -9.25 1.25
C ILE A 97 -22.26 -9.90 1.80
N GLU A 98 -23.08 -10.43 0.90
CA GLU A 98 -24.16 -11.36 1.24
C GLU A 98 -23.57 -12.78 1.35
N GLU A 99 -23.94 -13.49 2.40
CA GLU A 99 -23.59 -14.92 2.59
C GLU A 99 -24.37 -15.77 1.59
N ALA A 100 -23.69 -16.68 0.88
CA ALA A 100 -24.27 -17.52 -0.17
C ALA A 100 -24.98 -18.76 0.37
#